data_AF-A0A7Y6YR78-F1
#
_entry.id   AF-A0A7Y6YR78-F1
#
_cell.length_a   1.000
_cell.length_b   1.000
_cell.length_c   1.000
_cell.angle_alpha   90.00
_cell.angle_beta   90.00
_cell.angle_gamma   90.00
#
_symmetry.space_group_name_H-M   'P 1'
#
loop_
_entity.id
_entity.type
_entity.pdbx_description
1 polymer ?
#
loop_
_entity_poly.entity_id
_entity_poly.type
_entity_poly.pdbx_seq_one_letter_code
_entity_poly.pdbx_strand_id
1 'polypeptide(L)'
;MYDHAPLVLREGEQVVHAVHARIAPTLTEILVIVLCAPVALVIWLFVHRAFPSATYVITTQRVLAVEKQGACSEVAVRDIQRLRTFRGAMMIYTAETRLWLPRLPDGWQFETILNRVRQL
;
A
#
# COMPACT_ATOMS: atom_id res chain seq x y z
N MET A 1 0.66 -0.01 18.94
CA MET A 1 -0.59 0.43 18.27
C MET A 1 -0.17 1.32 17.12
N TYR A 2 -0.67 1.07 15.91
CA TYR A 2 -0.40 1.95 14.76
C TYR A 2 -1.34 3.14 14.87
N ASP A 3 -0.92 4.18 15.57
CA ASP A 3 -1.70 5.41 15.72
C ASP A 3 -1.60 6.18 14.40
N HIS A 4 -2.65 6.08 13.59
CA HIS A 4 -2.84 6.89 12.38
C HIS A 4 -3.75 8.07 12.71
N ALA A 5 -3.52 9.21 12.05
CA ALA A 5 -4.48 10.30 12.09
C ALA A 5 -5.87 9.80 11.62
N PRO A 6 -6.97 10.30 12.21
CA PRO A 6 -8.31 9.87 11.84
C PRO A 6 -8.56 10.15 10.35
N LEU A 7 -8.98 9.11 9.63
CA LEU A 7 -9.33 9.22 8.22
C LEU A 7 -10.70 9.92 8.10
N VAL A 8 -10.75 11.06 7.42
CA VAL A 8 -11.99 11.77 7.15
C VAL A 8 -12.67 11.16 5.91
N LEU A 9 -13.78 10.47 6.13
CA LEU A 9 -14.63 9.90 5.07
C LEU A 9 -15.63 10.95 4.56
N ARG A 10 -15.95 10.88 3.27
CA ARG A 10 -17.02 11.69 2.65
C ARG A 10 -18.39 11.14 3.04
N GLU A 11 -19.44 11.94 2.87
CA GLU A 11 -20.81 11.48 3.11
C GLU A 11 -21.14 10.25 2.26
N GLY A 12 -21.62 9.19 2.92
CA GLY A 12 -21.93 7.90 2.28
C GLY A 12 -20.71 7.07 1.85
N GLU A 13 -19.48 7.51 2.12
CA GLU A 13 -18.27 6.75 1.87
C GLU A 13 -18.07 5.68 2.97
N GLN A 14 -17.84 4.43 2.56
CA GLN A 14 -17.61 3.32 3.49
C GLN A 14 -16.27 2.67 3.21
N VAL A 15 -15.57 2.28 4.29
CA VAL A 15 -14.34 1.49 4.19
C VAL A 15 -14.71 0.05 3.87
N VAL A 16 -14.20 -0.47 2.75
CA VAL A 16 -14.43 -1.85 2.30
C VAL A 16 -13.30 -2.75 2.78
N HIS A 17 -12.06 -2.27 2.71
CA HIS A 17 -10.89 -3.04 3.08
C HIS A 17 -9.76 -2.14 3.55
N ALA A 18 -9.03 -2.57 4.57
CA ALA A 18 -7.83 -1.89 5.04
C ALA A 18 -6.74 -2.93 5.27
N VAL A 19 -5.54 -2.65 4.76
CA VAL A 19 -4.39 -3.53 4.90
C VAL A 19 -3.15 -2.72 5.26
N HIS A 20 -2.40 -3.22 6.23
CA HIS A 20 -1.14 -2.62 6.63
C HIS A 20 -0.05 -3.03 5.63
N ALA A 21 0.74 -2.08 5.17
CA ALA A 21 1.95 -2.36 4.42
C ALA A 21 2.91 -3.17 5.29
N ARG A 22 3.65 -4.09 4.68
CA ARG A 22 4.69 -4.85 5.38
C ARG A 22 5.81 -3.92 5.81
N ILE A 23 6.15 -3.98 7.10
CA ILE A 23 7.23 -3.21 7.74
C ILE A 23 8.42 -4.13 8.06
N ALA A 24 8.34 -5.42 7.77
CA ALA A 24 9.46 -6.32 7.99
C ALA A 24 9.65 -7.19 6.74
N PRO A 25 10.91 -7.44 6.34
CA PRO A 25 11.20 -8.47 5.35
C PRO A 25 10.76 -9.83 5.90
N THR A 26 10.41 -10.71 4.98
CA THR A 26 10.16 -12.12 5.30
C THR A 26 11.45 -12.79 5.77
N LEU A 27 11.32 -13.89 6.52
CA LEU A 27 12.47 -14.65 7.01
C LEU A 27 13.39 -15.10 5.86
N THR A 28 12.81 -15.44 4.71
CA THR A 28 13.52 -15.79 3.49
C THR A 28 14.34 -14.62 2.94
N GLU A 29 13.76 -13.41 2.87
CA GLU A 29 14.48 -12.22 2.41
C GLU A 29 15.64 -11.88 3.36
N ILE A 30 15.46 -12.03 4.67
CA ILE A 30 16.53 -11.85 5.66
C ILE A 30 17.66 -12.85 5.41
N LEU A 31 17.33 -14.14 5.25
CA LEU A 31 18.32 -15.20 4.97
C LEU A 31 19.13 -14.91 3.72
N VAL A 32 18.47 -14.55 2.61
CA VAL A 32 19.15 -14.20 1.35
C VAL A 32 20.07 -12.99 1.54
N ILE A 33 19.63 -11.94 2.23
CA ILE A 33 20.45 -10.76 2.46
C ILE A 33 21.69 -11.09 3.29
N VAL A 34 21.52 -11.86 4.38
CA VAL A 34 22.63 -12.26 5.25
C VAL A 34 23.65 -13.13 4.51
N LEU A 35 23.18 -14.07 3.68
CA LEU A 35 24.04 -15.00 2.95
C LEU A 35 24.76 -14.36 1.76
N CYS A 36 24.08 -13.50 1.00
CA CYS A 36 24.59 -12.99 -0.27
C CYS A 36 25.20 -11.58 -0.19
N ALA A 37 24.76 -10.75 0.76
CA ALA A 37 25.19 -9.36 0.82
C ALA A 37 25.01 -8.75 2.23
N PRO A 38 25.86 -9.12 3.21
CA PRO A 38 25.72 -8.64 4.59
C PRO A 38 25.85 -7.11 4.71
N VAL A 39 26.61 -6.46 3.82
CA VAL A 39 26.71 -4.98 3.75
C VAL A 39 25.39 -4.36 3.26
N ALA A 40 24.65 -5.05 2.39
CA ALA A 40 23.34 -4.60 1.93
C ALA A 40 22.29 -4.61 3.05
N LEU A 41 22.48 -5.41 4.09
CA LEU A 41 21.61 -5.41 5.28
C LEU A 41 21.63 -4.05 6.00
N VAL A 42 22.80 -3.43 6.10
CA VAL A 42 22.95 -2.12 6.77
C VAL A 42 22.27 -1.04 5.94
N ILE A 43 22.54 -1.00 4.64
CA ILE A 43 21.88 -0.07 3.69
C ILE A 43 20.36 -0.28 3.72
N TRP A 44 19.91 -1.53 3.75
CA TRP A 44 18.51 -1.89 3.87
C TRP A 44 17.89 -1.34 5.14
N LEU A 45 18.51 -1.47 6.31
CA LEU A 45 17.97 -0.94 7.56
C LEU A 45 17.80 0.58 7.51
N PHE A 46 18.73 1.31 6.88
CA PHE A 46 18.60 2.76 6.67
C PHE A 46 17.44 3.11 5.72
N VAL A 47 17.35 2.42 4.58
CA VAL A 47 16.25 2.61 3.63
C VAL A 47 14.92 2.24 4.28
N HIS A 48 14.88 1.14 5.03
CA HIS A 48 13.69 0.65 5.69
C HIS A 48 13.19 1.66 6.75
N ARG A 49 14.09 2.29 7.49
CA ARG A 49 13.75 3.36 8.44
C ARG A 49 13.18 4.60 7.74
N ALA A 50 13.57 4.84 6.49
CA ALA A 50 13.06 5.94 5.68
C ALA A 50 11.66 5.68 5.10
N PHE A 51 11.17 4.43 5.10
CA PHE A 51 9.81 4.12 4.65
C PHE A 51 8.86 4.02 5.85
N PRO A 52 8.01 5.03 6.08
CA PRO A 52 7.06 5.02 7.18
C PRO A 52 6.03 3.89 7.04
N SER A 53 5.45 3.50 8.17
CA SER A 53 4.32 2.57 8.21
C SER A 53 3.15 3.16 7.44
N ALA A 54 2.74 2.50 6.35
CA ALA A 54 1.60 2.88 5.55
C ALA A 54 0.46 1.86 5.72
N THR A 55 -0.77 2.34 5.69
CA THR A 55 -1.98 1.54 5.68
C THR A 55 -2.75 1.89 4.41
N TYR A 56 -3.00 0.89 3.58
CA TYR A 56 -3.72 1.04 2.34
C TYR A 56 -5.19 0.73 2.58
N VAL A 57 -6.05 1.68 2.25
CA VAL A 57 -7.49 1.60 2.50
C VAL A 57 -8.22 1.68 1.17
N ILE A 58 -9.11 0.73 0.92
CA ILE A 58 -10.07 0.76 -0.17
C ILE A 58 -11.41 1.19 0.44
N THR A 59 -11.93 2.31 -0.04
CA THR A 59 -13.30 2.74 0.25
C THR A 59 -14.18 2.51 -0.97
N THR A 60 -15.49 2.73 -0.82
CA THR A 60 -16.44 2.70 -1.94
C THR A 60 -16.15 3.75 -3.01
N GLN A 61 -15.38 4.80 -2.69
CA GLN A 61 -15.15 5.93 -3.60
C GLN A 61 -13.69 6.09 -4.03
N ARG A 62 -12.72 5.71 -3.20
CA ARG A 62 -11.29 5.96 -3.43
C ARG A 62 -10.39 4.90 -2.79
N VAL A 63 -9.16 4.85 -3.27
CA VAL A 63 -8.04 4.11 -2.67
C VAL A 63 -7.11 5.12 -2.03
N LEU A 64 -6.74 4.86 -0.79
CA LEU A 64 -5.96 5.76 0.07
C LEU A 64 -4.69 5.07 0.55
N ALA A 65 -3.58 5.80 0.53
CA ALA A 65 -2.36 5.46 1.25
C ALA A 65 -2.26 6.36 2.50
N VAL A 66 -2.49 5.76 3.67
CA VAL A 66 -2.50 6.45 4.96
C VAL A 66 -1.19 6.21 5.69
N GLU A 67 -0.42 7.26 5.92
CA GLU A 67 0.79 7.22 6.73
C GLU A 67 0.51 7.76 8.15
N LYS A 68 1.52 7.78 9.01
CA LYS A 68 1.37 8.30 10.39
C LYS A 68 0.88 9.75 10.45
N GLN A 69 1.22 10.57 9.45
CA GLN A 69 0.86 11.99 9.40
C GLN A 69 -0.51 12.24 8.73
N GLY A 70 -1.19 11.18 8.25
CA GLY A 70 -2.47 11.28 7.54
C GLY A 70 -2.42 10.63 6.16
N ALA A 71 -3.44 10.90 5.34
CA ALA A 71 -3.48 10.42 3.95
C ALA A 71 -2.37 11.10 3.14
N CYS A 72 -1.40 10.32 2.67
CA CYS A 72 -0.29 10.83 1.87
C CYS A 72 -0.67 10.90 0.38
N SER A 73 -1.51 9.98 -0.08
CA SER A 73 -1.97 9.97 -1.47
C SER A 73 -3.32 9.28 -1.60
N GLU A 74 -4.14 9.77 -2.52
CA GLU A 74 -5.46 9.23 -2.81
C GLU A 74 -5.74 9.16 -4.31
N VAL A 75 -6.53 8.17 -4.71
CA VAL A 75 -7.01 8.01 -6.09
C VAL A 75 -8.48 7.61 -6.03
N ALA A 76 -9.35 8.33 -6.73
CA ALA A 76 -10.74 7.93 -6.86
C ALA A 76 -10.84 6.62 -7.67
N VAL A 77 -11.69 5.70 -7.21
CA VAL A 77 -11.91 4.39 -7.86
C VAL A 77 -12.37 4.57 -9.31
N ARG A 78 -13.13 5.62 -9.60
CA ARG A 78 -13.64 5.97 -10.92
C ARG A 78 -12.55 6.44 -11.90
N ASP A 79 -11.48 7.04 -11.39
CA ASP A 79 -10.40 7.61 -12.21
C ASP A 79 -9.31 6.57 -12.55
N ILE A 80 -9.46 5.33 -12.06
CA ILE A 80 -8.51 4.25 -12.30
C ILE A 80 -8.61 3.79 -13.74
N GLN A 81 -7.57 4.06 -14.52
CA GLN A 81 -7.47 3.61 -15.92
C GLN A 81 -6.82 2.23 -16.02
N ARG A 82 -5.73 2.02 -15.28
CA ARG A 82 -4.96 0.78 -15.36
C ARG A 82 -4.40 0.37 -14.00
N LEU A 83 -4.36 -0.94 -13.78
CA LEU A 83 -3.72 -1.56 -12.63
C LEU A 83 -2.50 -2.35 -13.09
N ARG A 84 -1.40 -2.26 -12.33
CA ARG A 84 -0.24 -3.14 -12.49
C ARG A 84 0.11 -3.74 -11.14
N THR A 85 -0.18 -5.02 -10.98
CA THR A 85 -0.08 -5.72 -9.71
C THR A 85 1.09 -6.69 -9.70
N PHE A 86 1.81 -6.69 -8.59
CA PHE A 86 2.83 -7.66 -8.24
C PHE A 86 2.46 -8.28 -6.90
N ARG A 87 3.02 -9.45 -6.58
CA ARG A 87 2.70 -10.17 -5.33
C ARG A 87 2.82 -9.31 -4.07
N GLY A 88 3.81 -8.42 -4.02
CA GLY A 88 4.07 -7.55 -2.87
C GLY A 88 3.91 -6.06 -3.10
N ALA A 89 3.37 -5.63 -4.25
CA ALA A 89 3.21 -4.21 -4.55
C ALA A 89 2.21 -4.00 -5.69
N MET A 90 1.66 -2.79 -5.79
CA MET A 90 0.70 -2.45 -6.83
C MET A 90 0.87 -1.02 -7.28
N MET A 91 0.77 -0.79 -8.59
CA MET A 91 0.73 0.55 -9.18
C MET A 91 -0.67 0.78 -9.76
N ILE A 92 -1.31 1.86 -9.33
CA ILE A 92 -2.59 2.33 -9.83
C ILE A 92 -2.31 3.55 -10.72
N TYR A 93 -2.75 3.50 -11.97
CA TYR A 93 -2.59 4.59 -12.93
C TYR A 93 -3.92 5.31 -13.12
N THR A 94 -3.89 6.64 -12.98
CA THR A 94 -4.97 7.55 -13.32
C THR A 94 -4.57 8.41 -14.53
N ALA A 95 -5.46 9.31 -14.96
CA ALA A 95 -5.15 10.24 -16.06
C ALA A 95 -3.99 11.19 -15.73
N GLU A 96 -3.95 11.69 -14.50
CA GLU A 96 -3.03 12.76 -14.08
C GLU A 96 -1.87 12.24 -13.22
N THR A 97 -2.09 11.14 -12.50
CA THR A 97 -1.18 10.67 -11.46
C THR A 97 -1.01 9.15 -11.45
N ARG A 98 -0.07 8.69 -10.63
CA ARG A 98 0.10 7.27 -10.32
C ARG A 98 0.21 7.11 -8.82
N LEU A 99 -0.52 6.14 -8.28
CA LEU A 99 -0.46 5.77 -6.87
C LEU A 99 0.30 4.47 -6.74
N TRP A 100 1.46 4.56 -6.08
CA TRP A 100 2.30 3.41 -5.78
C TRP A 100 1.98 2.86 -4.39
N LEU A 101 1.66 1.57 -4.33
CA LEU A 101 1.34 0.83 -3.12
C LEU A 101 2.43 -0.24 -2.88
N PRO A 102 3.61 0.15 -2.37
CA PRO A 102 4.67 -0.80 -2.07
C PRO A 102 4.31 -1.70 -0.89
N ARG A 103 4.96 -2.87 -0.81
CA ARG A 103 4.92 -3.75 0.39
C ARG A 103 3.52 -4.22 0.79
N LEU A 104 2.57 -4.31 -0.15
CA LEU A 104 1.30 -4.99 0.09
C LEU A 104 1.56 -6.42 0.57
N PRO A 105 0.83 -6.96 1.57
CA PRO A 105 0.95 -8.35 1.98
C PRO A 105 0.64 -9.30 0.83
N ASP A 106 -0.44 -9.02 0.10
CA ASP A 106 -0.85 -9.72 -1.10
C ASP A 106 -1.48 -8.72 -2.08
N GLY A 107 -0.74 -8.38 -3.14
CA GLY A 107 -1.22 -7.47 -4.17
C GLY A 107 -2.38 -8.04 -4.99
N TRP A 108 -2.43 -9.36 -5.22
CA TRP A 108 -3.48 -9.99 -6.03
C TRP A 108 -4.81 -10.01 -5.29
N GLN A 109 -4.79 -10.29 -3.99
CA GLN A 109 -5.99 -10.17 -3.16
C GLN A 109 -6.49 -8.73 -3.14
N PHE A 110 -5.58 -7.76 -2.98
CA PHE A 110 -5.93 -6.35 -2.97
C PHE A 110 -6.57 -5.90 -4.30
N GLU A 111 -6.00 -6.31 -5.43
CA GLU A 111 -6.56 -6.06 -6.76
C GLU A 111 -7.95 -6.70 -6.93
N THR A 112 -8.13 -7.94 -6.45
CA THR A 112 -9.42 -8.64 -6.54
C THR A 112 -10.51 -7.88 -5.79
N ILE A 113 -10.21 -7.37 -4.59
CA ILE A 113 -11.16 -6.58 -3.80
C ILE A 113 -11.45 -5.25 -4.50
N LEU A 114 -10.41 -4.56 -4.99
CA LEU A 114 -10.57 -3.30 -5.71
C LEU A 114 -11.45 -3.45 -6.96
N ASN A 115 -11.24 -4.52 -7.73
CA ASN A 115 -12.06 -4.78 -8.91
C ASN A 115 -13.52 -5.07 -8.57
N ARG A 116 -13.83 -5.69 -7.43
CA ARG A 116 -15.23 -5.83 -6.97
C ARG A 116 -15.84 -4.48 -6.62
N VAL A 117 -15.09 -3.62 -5.93
CA VAL A 117 -15.57 -2.27 -5.59
C VAL A 117 -15.83 -1.43 -6.84
N ARG A 118 -15.02 -1.59 -7.89
CA ARG A 118 -15.23 -0.92 -9.19
C ARG A 118 -16.51 -1.33 -9.92
N GLN A 119 -17.10 -2.46 -9.57
CA GLN A 119 -18.31 -3.00 -10.19
C GLN A 119 -19.60 -2.63 -9.44
N LEU A 120 -19.48 -1.98 -8.27
CA LEU A 120 -20.58 -1.43 -7.48
C LEU A 120 -20.98 -0.04 -8.00
#